data_AF-A0AA40F375-F1
#
_entry.id   AF-A0AA40F375-F1
#
_cell.length_a   1.000
_cell.length_b   1.000
_cell.length_c   1.000
_cell.angle_alpha   90.00
_cell.angle_beta   90.00
_cell.angle_gamma   90.00
#
_symmetry.space_group_name_H-M   'P 1'
#
loop_
_entity.id
_entity.type
_entity.pdbx_description
1 polymer ?
#
loop_
_entity_poly.entity_id
_entity_poly.type
_entity_poly.pdbx_seq_one_letter_code
_entity_poly.pdbx_strand_id
1 'polypeptide(L)' 'EYAALSYVWGAATETPIIFSGSRLPADIPLVVADAISVCLQLGLQYLWVDRYCILQDDAETKDAQIRNMNLIYKQAELTI' A
#
# COMPACT_ATOMS: atom_id res chain seq x y z
N GLU A 1 -9.67 6.24 9.94
CA GLU A 1 -10.42 5.73 8.79
C GLU A 1 -9.49 5.74 7.58
N TYR A 2 -9.30 4.59 6.94
CA TYR A 2 -8.45 4.44 5.77
C TYR A 2 -8.99 3.34 4.85
N ALA A 3 -8.68 3.43 3.55
CA ALA A 3 -8.89 2.33 2.62
C ALA A 3 -7.62 1.49 2.52
N ALA A 4 -7.73 0.20 2.22
CA ALA A 4 -6.60 -0.68 1.92
C ALA A 4 -6.67 -1.13 0.45
N LEU A 5 -5.53 -1.13 -0.26
CA LEU A 5 -5.44 -1.60 -1.63
C LEU A 5 -4.81 -2.99 -1.66
N SER A 6 -5.58 -3.99 -2.11
CA SER A 6 -5.10 -5.37 -2.29
C SER A 6 -4.85 -5.64 -3.77
N TYR A 7 -3.60 -5.49 -4.20
CA TYR A 7 -3.21 -5.73 -5.59
C TYR A 7 -1.97 -6.61 -5.69
N VAL A 8 -1.93 -7.43 -6.75
CA VAL A 8 -0.75 -8.24 -7.08
C VAL A 8 0.30 -7.32 -7.70
N TRP A 9 1.50 -7.31 -7.13
CA TRP A 9 2.61 -6.54 -7.70
C TRP A 9 3.04 -7.21 -9.01
N GLY A 10 3.03 -6.45 -10.11
CA GLY A 10 3.50 -6.94 -11.40
C GLY A 10 4.96 -7.42 -11.34
N ALA A 11 5.36 -8.25 -12.32
CA ALA A 11 6.67 -8.88 -12.36
C ALA A 11 7.83 -7.86 -12.42
N ALA A 12 8.47 -7.64 -11.27
CA ALA A 12 9.93 -7.54 -11.03
C ALA A 12 10.84 -6.71 -11.98
N THR A 13 10.38 -5.60 -12.56
CA THR A 13 11.30 -4.57 -13.09
C THR A 13 11.37 -3.30 -12.25
N GLU A 14 10.52 -3.19 -11.24
CA GLU A 14 10.43 -2.00 -10.42
C GLU A 14 11.26 -2.24 -9.15
N THR A 15 12.38 -1.52 -9.08
CA THR A 15 13.27 -1.43 -7.92
C THR A 15 12.47 -1.31 -6.62
N PRO A 16 12.91 -1.94 -5.52
CA PRO A 16 12.28 -1.76 -4.23
C PRO A 16 12.21 -0.25 -3.95
N ILE A 17 10.99 0.27 -3.89
CA ILE A 17 10.77 1.69 -3.66
C ILE A 17 11.13 1.92 -2.20
N ILE A 18 12.33 2.45 -1.96
CA ILE A 18 12.77 2.88 -0.65
C ILE A 18 11.92 4.11 -0.32
N PHE A 19 10.80 3.89 0.36
CA PHE A 19 9.92 4.97 0.80
C PHE A 19 10.57 5.70 1.98
N SER A 20 11.50 6.60 1.66
CA SER A 20 12.30 7.35 2.64
C SER A 20 11.74 8.75 2.93
N GLY A 21 10.43 8.96 2.78
CA GLY A 21 9.83 10.27 3.02
C GLY A 21 8.34 10.33 2.72
N SER A 22 7.71 11.39 3.21
CA SER A 22 6.27 11.70 3.16
C SER A 22 5.66 11.89 1.76
N ARG A 23 6.30 11.40 0.69
CA ARG A 23 5.86 11.62 -0.70
C ARG A 23 5.94 10.34 -1.53
N LEU A 24 4.87 10.09 -2.28
CA LEU A 24 4.81 9.05 -3.30
C LEU A 24 5.87 9.30 -4.39
N PRO A 25 6.49 8.24 -4.93
CA PRO A 25 7.36 8.36 -6.10
C PRO A 25 6.58 8.93 -7.29
N ALA A 26 7.30 9.55 -8.24
CA ALA A 26 6.66 10.11 -9.43
C ALA A 26 6.00 9.03 -10.30
N ASP A 27 6.60 7.85 -10.35
CA ASP A 27 6.10 6.69 -11.06
C ASP A 27 5.38 5.75 -10.07
N ILE A 28 4.06 5.92 -9.96
CA ILE A 28 3.19 4.96 -9.28
C ILE A 28 2.43 4.12 -10.31
N PRO A 29 2.16 2.84 -10.03
CA PRO A 29 1.28 2.03 -10.87
C PRO A 29 -0.10 2.70 -11.02
N LEU A 30 -0.70 2.58 -12.20
CA LEU A 30 -2.02 3.15 -12.49
C LEU A 30 -3.07 2.70 -11.46
N VAL A 31 -3.02 1.44 -11.03
CA VAL A 31 -3.92 0.89 -9.99
C VAL A 31 -3.83 1.65 -8.66
N VAL A 32 -2.64 2.15 -8.30
CA VAL A 32 -2.45 2.95 -7.08
C VAL A 32 -3.04 4.35 -7.27
N ALA A 33 -2.86 4.97 -8.44
CA ALA A 33 -3.45 6.27 -8.77
C ALA A 33 -5.00 6.22 -8.77
N ASP A 34 -5.56 5.15 -9.33
CA ASP A 34 -7.00 4.90 -9.35
C ASP A 34 -7.53 4.68 -7.93
N ALA A 35 -6.83 3.88 -7.11
CA ALA A 35 -7.19 3.65 -5.72
C ALA A 35 -7.15 4.93 -4.88
N ILE A 36 -6.17 5.82 -5.11
CA ILE A 36 -6.12 7.15 -4.47
C ILE A 36 -7.35 7.96 -4.87
N SER A 37 -7.71 7.96 -6.16
CA SER A 37 -8.88 8.70 -6.65
C SER A 37 -10.17 8.18 -6.01
N VAL A 38 -10.35 6.86 -5.90
CA VAL A 38 -11.50 6.24 -5.22
C VAL A 38 -11.50 6.59 -3.73
N CYS A 39 -10.36 6.48 -3.05
CA CYS A 39 -10.21 6.83 -1.64
C CYS A 39 -10.65 8.29 -1.37
N LEU A 40 -10.21 9.23 -2.21
CA LEU A 40 -10.59 10.64 -2.12
C LEU A 40 -12.08 10.88 -2.41
N GLN A 41 -12.66 10.19 -3.40
CA GLN A 41 -14.09 10.29 -3.70
C GLN A 41 -14.97 9.76 -2.56
N LEU A 42 -14.46 8.80 -1.79
CA LEU A 42 -15.13 8.27 -0.60
C LEU A 42 -14.90 9.13 0.66
N GLY A 43 -14.14 10.22 0.56
CA GLY A 43 -13.84 11.10 1.70
C GLY A 43 -12.77 10.56 2.65
N LEU A 44 -12.07 9.50 2.27
CA LEU A 44 -10.99 8.90 3.06
C LEU A 44 -9.66 9.60 2.75
N GLN A 45 -8.94 9.97 3.81
CA GLN A 45 -7.67 10.72 3.70
C GLN A 45 -6.44 9.81 3.60
N TYR A 46 -6.60 8.52 3.89
CA TYR A 46 -5.51 7.57 4.03
C TYR A 46 -5.79 6.32 3.19
N LEU A 47 -4.79 5.92 2.40
CA LEU A 47 -4.79 4.68 1.63
C LEU A 47 -3.58 3.85 2.07
N TRP A 48 -3.84 2.64 2.56
CA TRP A 48 -2.83 1.63 2.82
C TRP A 48 -2.52 0.87 1.54
N VAL A 49 -1.24 0.79 1.20
CA VAL A 49 -0.76 0.06 0.03
C VAL A 49 0.43 -0.79 0.46
N ASP A 50 0.28 -2.10 0.41
CA ASP A 50 1.25 -3.07 0.96
C ASP A 50 2.68 -2.78 0.48
N ARG A 51 2.83 -2.38 -0.79
CA ARG A 51 4.14 -2.08 -1.39
C ARG A 51 4.87 -0.88 -0.79
N TYR A 52 4.13 0.11 -0.32
CA TYR A 52 4.70 1.35 0.22
C TYR A 52 4.71 1.33 1.75
N CYS A 53 3.79 0.61 2.38
CA CYS A 53 3.64 0.59 3.83
C CYS A 53 4.40 -0.55 4.52
N ILE A 54 4.78 -1.60 3.78
CA ILE A 54 5.60 -2.70 4.30
C ILE A 54 7.07 -2.44 3.96
N LEU A 55 7.94 -2.52 4.97
CA LEU A 55 9.40 -2.44 4.78
C LEU A 55 9.89 -3.65 3.98
N GLN A 56 10.42 -3.40 2.78
CA GLN A 56 10.85 -4.47 1.87
C GLN A 56 12.28 -4.97 2.12
N ASP A 57 13.10 -4.19 2.82
CA ASP A 57 14.54 -4.46 2.98
C ASP A 57 14.85 -5.54 4.03
N ASP A 58 13.88 -5.84 4.91
CA ASP A 58 14.03 -6.85 5.94
C ASP A 58 12.98 -7.96 5.79
N ALA A 59 13.44 -9.16 5.42
CA ALA A 59 12.58 -10.32 5.20
C ALA A 59 11.86 -10.74 6.49
N GLU A 60 12.49 -10.60 7.66
CA GLU A 60 11.91 -10.98 8.94
C GLU A 60 10.78 -10.02 9.35
N THR A 61 11.00 -8.71 9.22
CA THR A 61 9.99 -7.66 9.44
C THR A 61 8.86 -7.78 8.42
N LYS A 62 9.18 -8.06 7.15
CA LYS A 62 8.19 -8.29 6.11
C LYS A 62 7.27 -9.45 6.47
N ASP A 63 7.81 -10.60 6.86
CA ASP A 63 7.00 -11.75 7.27
C ASP A 63 6.16 -11.45 8.52
N ALA A 64 6.71 -10.72 9.49
CA ALA A 64 5.96 -10.28 10.67
C ALA A 64 4.81 -9.33 10.30
N GLN A 65 5.03 -8.39 9.37
CA GLN A 65 3.99 -7.46 8.90
C GLN A 65 2.93 -8.18 8.07
N ILE A 66 3.33 -9.12 7.20
CA ILE A 66 2.40 -9.97 6.44
C ILE A 66 1.53 -10.81 7.38
N ARG A 67 2.10 -11.37 8.46
CA ARG A 67 1.32 -12.10 9.47
C ARG A 67 0.26 -11.24 10.16
N ASN A 68 0.52 -9.94 10.32
CA ASN A 68 -0.41 -8.97 10.92
C ASN A 68 -1.29 -8.25 9.90
N MET A 69 -1.13 -8.54 8.61
CA MET A 69 -1.83 -7.87 7.52
C MET A 69 -3.35 -8.06 7.61
N ASN A 70 -3.80 -9.20 8.16
CA ASN A 70 -5.19 -9.46 8.49
C ASN A 70 -5.82 -8.39 9.41
N LEU A 71 -5.06 -7.84 10.36
CA LEU A 71 -5.53 -6.80 11.27
C LEU A 71 -5.67 -5.46 10.54
N ILE A 72 -4.76 -5.17 9.61
CA ILE A 72 -4.78 -3.97 8.79
C ILE A 72 -6.03 -3.98 7.90
N TYR A 73 -6.24 -5.04 7.12
CA TYR A 73 -7.43 -5.16 6.29
C TYR A 73 -8.73 -5.18 7.11
N LYS A 74 -8.72 -5.74 8.32
CA LYS A 74 -9.89 -5.72 9.21
C LYS A 74 -10.23 -4.33 9.76
N GLN A 75 -9.23 -3.46 9.90
CA GLN A 75 -9.41 -2.09 10.40
C GLN A 75 -9.61 -1.05 9.28
N ALA A 76 -9.49 -1.48 8.02
CA ALA A 76 -9.79 -0.63 6.87
C ALA A 76 -11.31 -0.46 6.73
N GLU A 77 -11.73 0.76 6.40
CA GLU A 77 -13.15 1.06 6.09
C GLU A 77 -13.56 0.41 4.76
N LEU A 78 -12.60 0.27 3.85
CA LEU A 78 -12.81 -0.33 2.54
C LEU A 78 -11.53 -1.04 2.08
N THR A 79 -11.69 -2.17 1.40
CA THR A 79 -10.62 -2.78 0.62
C THR A 79 -10.91 -2.60 -0.87
N ILE A 80 -9.93 -2.09 -1.62
CA ILE A 80 -9.95 -1.84 -3.07
C ILE A 80 -9.10 -2.89 -3.77
#